data_AF-A0A1H6ECF7-F1
#
_entry.id   AF-A0A1H6ECF7-F1
#
_cell.length_a   1.000
_cell.length_b   1.000
_cell.length_c   1.000
_cell.angle_alpha   90.00
_cell.angle_beta   90.00
_cell.angle_gamma   90.00
#
_symmetry.space_group_name_H-M   'P 1'
#
loop_
_entity.id
_entity.type
_entity.pdbx_description
1 polymer ?
#
loop_
_entity_poly.entity_id
_entity_poly.type
_entity_poly.pdbx_seq_one_letter_code
_entity_poly.pdbx_strand_id
1 'polypeptide(L)'
;MAGIRVDVEWLATYAREVRTAGEEIATAPQKLAAAELAPETFGELGRNAGAAESYQRLFQLLVDESRRAGEALTRAGDELREVVDFHSGGDDDGAVEIRKQGS
;
A
#
# COMPACT_ATOMS: atom_id res chain seq x y z
N MET A 1 -15.58 15.76 -27.29
CA MET A 1 -14.83 15.74 -26.01
C MET A 1 -13.69 14.76 -26.18
N ALA A 2 -12.43 15.21 -26.07
CA ALA A 2 -11.30 14.29 -26.13
C ALA A 2 -11.27 13.52 -24.81
N GLY A 3 -11.76 12.28 -24.85
CA GLY A 3 -11.72 11.38 -23.69
C GLY A 3 -10.27 11.16 -23.27
N ILE A 4 -10.03 11.16 -21.96
CA ILE A 4 -8.73 10.77 -21.40
C ILE A 4 -8.47 9.33 -21.89
N ARG A 5 -7.42 9.15 -22.70
CA ARG A 5 -6.99 7.82 -23.12
C ARG A 5 -6.18 7.24 -21.97
N VAL A 6 -6.85 6.46 -21.13
CA VAL A 6 -6.20 5.74 -20.03
C VAL A 6 -5.44 4.56 -20.63
N ASP A 7 -4.14 4.48 -20.37
CA ASP A 7 -3.37 3.25 -20.60
C ASP A 7 -3.70 2.27 -19.47
N VAL A 8 -4.68 1.41 -19.76
CA VAL A 8 -5.25 0.48 -18.77
C VAL A 8 -4.24 -0.59 -18.35
N GLU A 9 -3.34 -1.00 -19.26
CA GLU A 9 -2.29 -1.99 -18.96
C GLU A 9 -1.23 -1.40 -18.02
N TRP A 10 -0.78 -0.18 -18.31
CA TRP A 10 0.12 0.55 -17.42
C TRP A 10 -0.53 0.78 -16.04
N LEU A 11 -1.79 1.22 -16.02
CA LEU A 11 -2.52 1.49 -14.78
C LEU A 11 -2.73 0.21 -13.94
N ALA A 12 -3.00 -0.93 -14.58
CA ALA A 12 -3.12 -2.22 -13.91
C ALA A 12 -1.81 -2.68 -13.26
N THR A 13 -0.69 -2.43 -13.95
CA THR A 13 0.65 -2.72 -13.40
C THR A 13 0.94 -1.82 -12.21
N TYR A 14 0.70 -0.52 -12.35
CA TYR A 14 0.94 0.45 -11.29
C TYR A 14 0.05 0.21 -10.06
N ALA A 15 -1.23 -0.11 -10.25
CA ALA A 15 -2.15 -0.47 -9.17
C ALA A 15 -1.62 -1.66 -8.35
N ARG A 16 -1.10 -2.68 -9.04
CA ARG A 16 -0.48 -3.85 -8.40
C ARG A 16 0.77 -3.47 -7.61
N GLU A 17 1.68 -2.70 -8.21
CA GLU A 17 2.93 -2.27 -7.56
C GLU A 17 2.66 -1.45 -6.30
N VAL A 18 1.72 -0.49 -6.37
CA VAL A 18 1.32 0.35 -5.23
C VAL A 18 0.72 -0.49 -4.11
N ARG A 19 -0.17 -1.44 -4.47
CA ARG A 19 -0.76 -2.37 -3.51
C ARG A 19 0.29 -3.25 -2.83
N THR A 20 1.20 -3.84 -3.61
CA THR A 20 2.29 -4.67 -3.09
C THR A 20 3.21 -3.88 -2.17
N ALA A 21 3.58 -2.65 -2.53
CA ALA A 21 4.35 -1.77 -1.65
C ALA A 21 3.60 -1.48 -0.33
N GLY A 22 2.28 -1.27 -0.40
CA GLY A 22 1.43 -1.11 0.78
C GLY A 22 1.43 -2.34 1.69
N GLU A 23 1.29 -3.54 1.12
CA GLU A 23 1.35 -4.80 1.85
C GLU A 23 2.74 -5.01 2.50
N GLU A 24 3.83 -4.77 1.77
CA GLU A 24 5.19 -4.89 2.29
C GLU A 24 5.42 -3.97 3.48
N ILE A 25 5.02 -2.70 3.36
CA ILE A 25 5.12 -1.70 4.44
C ILE A 25 4.24 -2.10 5.63
N ALA A 26 3.03 -2.61 5.39
CA ALA A 26 2.13 -3.07 6.46
C ALA A 26 2.70 -4.26 7.26
N THR A 27 3.59 -5.07 6.67
CA THR A 27 4.30 -6.15 7.39
C THR A 27 5.56 -5.69 8.13
N ALA A 28 6.10 -4.52 7.80
CA ALA A 28 7.33 -3.99 8.41
C ALA A 28 7.25 -3.85 9.94
N PRO A 29 6.13 -3.40 10.56
CA PRO A 29 5.96 -3.38 12.01
C PRO A 29 6.22 -4.71 12.72
N GLN A 30 5.87 -5.85 12.11
CA GLN A 30 6.12 -7.17 12.71
C GLN A 30 7.62 -7.48 12.78
N LYS A 31 8.36 -7.10 11.73
CA LYS A 31 9.83 -7.25 11.68
C LYS A 31 10.51 -6.27 12.63
N LEU A 32 9.98 -5.05 12.75
CA LEU A 32 10.44 -4.03 13.69
C LEU A 32 10.23 -4.45 15.15
N ALA A 33 9.07 -5.02 15.49
CA ALA A 33 8.77 -5.52 16.84
C ALA A 33 9.75 -6.61 17.29
N ALA A 34 10.20 -7.47 16.37
CA ALA A 34 11.21 -8.48 16.68
C ALA A 34 12.61 -7.88 16.99
N ALA A 35 12.84 -6.62 16.62
CA ALA A 35 14.09 -5.89 16.84
C ALA A 35 13.96 -4.76 17.89
N GLU A 36 12.83 -4.70 18.62
CA GLU A 36 12.62 -3.68 19.65
C GLU A 36 13.66 -3.83 20.78
N LEU A 37 14.26 -2.71 21.17
CA LEU A 37 15.24 -2.68 22.25
C LEU A 37 14.55 -2.56 23.61
N ALA A 38 14.92 -3.45 24.52
CA ALA A 38 14.47 -3.38 25.91
C ALA A 38 15.12 -2.17 26.62
N PRO A 39 14.46 -1.54 27.62
CA PRO A 39 15.02 -0.42 28.38
C PRO A 39 16.38 -0.72 29.01
N GLU A 40 16.65 -1.98 29.34
CA GLU A 40 17.90 -2.45 29.94
C GLU A 40 19.09 -2.24 29.01
N THR A 41 18.88 -2.27 27.68
CA THR A 41 19.90 -2.05 26.65
C THR A 41 20.52 -0.66 26.72
N PHE A 42 19.82 0.32 27.28
CA PHE A 42 20.30 1.71 27.41
C PHE A 42 21.21 1.95 28.62
N GLY A 43 21.37 0.95 29.51
CA GLY A 43 22.13 1.09 30.75
C GLY A 43 21.50 2.07 31.74
N GLU A 44 22.11 2.20 32.92
CA GLU A 44 21.55 3.04 34.00
C GLU A 44 21.55 4.54 33.67
N LEU A 45 22.65 5.04 33.09
CA LEU A 45 22.75 6.44 32.66
C LEU A 45 21.71 6.76 31.57
N GLY A 46 21.55 5.87 30.58
CA GLY A 46 20.60 6.07 29.48
C GLY A 46 19.15 6.05 29.96
N ARG A 47 18.80 5.18 30.91
CA ARG A 47 17.48 5.19 31.55
C ARG A 47 17.25 6.47 32.35
N ASN A 48 18.20 6.87 33.18
CA ASN A 48 18.08 8.09 33.99
C ASN A 48 18.02 9.37 33.13
N ALA A 49 18.64 9.36 31.94
CA ALA A 49 18.59 10.45 30.99
C ALA A 49 17.34 10.45 30.09
N GLY A 50 16.44 9.47 30.21
CA GLY A 50 15.21 9.39 29.42
C GLY A 50 15.37 8.81 28.00
N ALA A 51 16.50 8.16 27.71
CA ALA A 51 16.80 7.63 26.38
C ALA A 51 15.91 6.43 26.02
N ALA A 52 15.62 5.55 26.99
CA ALA A 52 14.76 4.39 26.79
C ALA A 52 13.32 4.81 26.45
N GLU A 53 12.76 5.77 27.17
CA GLU A 53 11.41 6.31 26.98
C GLU A 53 11.31 7.07 25.65
N SER A 54 12.36 7.80 25.28
CA SER A 54 12.40 8.51 24.01
C SER A 54 12.50 7.54 22.82
N TYR A 55 13.32 6.49 22.94
CA TYR A 55 13.36 5.41 21.96
C TYR A 55 12.00 4.73 21.81
N GLN A 56 11.37 4.31 22.91
CA GLN A 56 10.07 3.64 22.88
C GLN A 56 9.00 4.50 22.20
N ARG A 57 8.94 5.80 22.51
CA ARG A 57 7.99 6.72 21.83
C ARG A 57 8.25 6.83 20.33
N LEU A 58 9.51 6.95 19.91
CA LEU A 58 9.87 7.02 18.49
C LEU A 58 9.60 5.69 17.78
N PHE A 59 9.85 4.58 18.44
CA PHE A 59 9.56 3.24 17.92
C PHE A 59 8.07 3.05 17.67
N GLN A 60 7.22 3.40 18.65
CA GLN A 60 5.77 3.35 18.48
C GLN A 60 5.27 4.28 17.37
N LEU A 61 5.82 5.50 17.29
CA LEU A 61 5.49 6.43 16.20
C LEU A 61 5.84 5.84 14.82
N LEU A 62 7.01 5.21 14.68
CA LEU A 62 7.42 4.56 13.44
C LEU A 62 6.50 3.38 13.07
N VAL A 63 6.12 2.57 14.05
CA VAL A 63 5.17 1.46 13.86
C VAL A 63 3.81 1.97 13.36
N ASP A 64 3.25 2.98 14.01
CA ASP A 64 1.96 3.56 13.64
C ASP A 64 2.00 4.21 12.26
N GLU A 65 3.07 4.93 11.94
CA GLU A 65 3.23 5.56 10.63
C GLU A 65 3.36 4.53 9.51
N SER A 66 4.13 3.47 9.75
CA SER A 66 4.29 2.37 8.80
C SER A 66 2.94 1.69 8.55
N ARG A 67 2.14 1.44 9.59
CA ARG A 67 0.80 0.87 9.43
C ARG A 67 -0.10 1.76 8.58
N ARG A 68 -0.18 3.06 8.91
CA ARG A 68 -1.02 4.02 8.17
C ARG A 68 -0.59 4.15 6.72
N ALA A 69 0.71 4.21 6.45
CA ALA A 69 1.24 4.25 5.09
C ALA A 69 0.88 2.98 4.30
N GLY A 70 1.05 1.80 4.92
CA GLY A 70 0.70 0.52 4.31
C GLY A 70 -0.79 0.41 3.96
N GLU A 71 -1.67 0.81 4.89
CA GLU A 71 -3.13 0.86 4.66
C GLU A 71 -3.50 1.84 3.53
N ALA A 72 -2.91 3.03 3.52
CA ALA A 72 -3.17 4.05 2.50
C ALA A 72 -2.74 3.60 1.10
N LEU A 73 -1.55 3.00 0.97
CA LEU A 73 -1.05 2.49 -0.31
C LEU A 73 -1.85 1.27 -0.79
N THR A 74 -2.20 0.36 0.10
CA THR A 74 -3.04 -0.81 -0.25
C THR A 74 -4.38 -0.33 -0.81
N ARG A 75 -5.03 0.61 -0.12
CA ARG A 75 -6.29 1.21 -0.56
C ARG A 75 -6.15 1.94 -1.89
N ALA A 76 -5.09 2.73 -2.07
CA ALA A 76 -4.85 3.41 -3.34
C ALA A 76 -4.67 2.42 -4.50
N GLY A 77 -3.95 1.33 -4.28
CA GLY A 77 -3.82 0.25 -5.26
C GLY A 77 -5.15 -0.42 -5.60
N ASP A 78 -6.01 -0.66 -4.61
CA ASP A 78 -7.36 -1.21 -4.81
C ASP A 78 -8.26 -0.23 -5.58
N GLU A 79 -8.27 1.06 -5.23
CA GLU A 79 -9.04 2.09 -5.95
C GLU A 79 -8.57 2.25 -7.41
N LEU A 80 -7.26 2.20 -7.66
CA LEU A 80 -6.72 2.20 -9.03
C LEU A 80 -7.13 0.95 -9.82
N ARG A 81 -7.26 -0.20 -9.14
CA ARG A 81 -7.76 -1.43 -9.75
C ARG A 81 -9.23 -1.32 -10.14
N GLU A 82 -10.06 -0.69 -9.34
CA GLU A 82 -11.48 -0.43 -9.70
C GLU A 82 -11.60 0.41 -10.98
N VAL A 83 -10.72 1.40 -11.17
CA VAL A 83 -10.66 2.21 -12.40
C VAL A 83 -10.28 1.34 -13.61
N VAL A 84 -9.29 0.46 -13.45
CA VAL A 84 -8.89 -0.50 -14.49
C VAL A 84 -10.05 -1.41 -14.87
N ASP A 85 -10.79 -1.94 -13.90
CA ASP A 85 -11.91 -2.84 -14.14
C ASP A 85 -13.05 -2.11 -14.88
N PHE A 86 -13.34 -0.85 -14.50
CA PHE A 86 -14.33 -0.01 -15.17
C PHE A 86 -14.00 0.24 -16.65
N HIS A 87 -12.73 0.53 -16.95
CA HIS A 87 -12.31 0.82 -18.33
C HIS A 87 -12.01 -0.44 -19.16
N SER A 88 -11.73 -1.59 -18.54
CA SER A 88 -11.55 -2.87 -19.23
C SER A 88 -12.87 -3.55 -19.57
N GLY A 89 -13.89 -3.43 -18.71
CA GLY A 89 -15.23 -3.99 -18.94
C GLY A 89 -16.06 -3.28 -20.00
N GLY A 90 -15.69 -2.04 -20.37
CA GLY A 90 -16.37 -1.27 -21.41
C GLY A 90 -16.10 -1.72 -22.86
N ASP A 91 -15.08 -2.54 -23.10
CA ASP A 91 -14.74 -3.05 -24.44
C ASP A 91 -15.45 -4.38 -24.77
N ASP A 92 -15.95 -5.12 -23.78
CA ASP A 92 -16.57 -6.45 -23.99
C ASP A 92 -18.04 -6.35 -24.44
N ASP A 93 -18.74 -5.25 -24.12
CA ASP A 93 -20.09 -4.96 -24.65
C ASP A 93 -20.08 -4.61 -26.15
N GLY A 94 -18.92 -4.23 -26.72
CA GLY A 94 -18.76 -4.00 -28.16
C GLY A 94 -18.48 -5.27 -28.97
N ALA A 95 -17.98 -6.33 -28.33
CA ALA A 95 -17.57 -7.57 -29.01
C ALA A 95 -18.72 -8.57 -29.21
N VAL A 96 -19.82 -8.44 -28.45
CA VAL A 96 -20.98 -9.36 -28.56
C VAL A 96 -21.86 -9.04 -29.79
N GLU A 97 -21.93 -7.78 -30.23
CA GLU A 97 -22.79 -7.38 -31.36
C GLU A 97 -22.20 -7.72 -32.75
N ILE A 98 -20.89 -7.97 -32.87
CA ILE A 98 -20.26 -8.32 -34.15
C ILE A 98 -20.47 -9.80 -34.53
N ARG A 99 -20.69 -10.70 -33.54
CA ARG A 99 -20.96 -12.13 -33.82
C ARG A 99 -22.40 -12.44 -34.19
N LYS A 100 -23.33 -11.48 -34.11
CA LYS A 100 -24.75 -11.70 -34.42
C LYS A 100 -25.19 -11.20 -35.80
N GLN A 101 -24.32 -10.50 -36.53
CA GLN A 101 -24.57 -10.02 -37.90
C GLN A 101 -23.90 -10.85 -39.01
N GLY A 102 -23.30 -11.99 -38.64
CA GLY A 102 -22.73 -12.96 -39.57
C GLY A 102 -23.46 -14.30 -39.55
N SER A 103 -24.74 -14.31 -39.92
CA SER A 103 -25.51 -15.52 -40.27
C SER A 103 -26.37 -15.22 -41.49
#